data_AF-T1C8D1-F1
#
_entry.id   AF-T1C8D1-F1
#
_cell.length_a   1.000
_cell.length_b   1.000
_cell.length_c   1.000
_cell.angle_alpha   90.00
_cell.angle_beta   90.00
_cell.angle_gamma   90.00
#
_symmetry.space_group_name_H-M   'P 1'
#
loop_
_entity.id
_entity.type
_entity.pdbx_description
1 polymer ?
#
loop_
_entity_poly.entity_id
_entity_poly.type
_entity_poly.pdbx_seq_one_letter_code
_entity_poly.pdbx_strand_id
1 'polypeptide(L)' 'QTQRLAAEFALVDEMPFDFERRRMSVVVRDMEGRHMLISKGAVAEMLAMCAHVQTAQGPLEFDADRQAEVRQVAHDLN' A
#
# COMPACT_ATOMS: atom_id res chain seq x y z
N GLN A 1 0.49 4.50 -20.04
CA GLN A 1 0.30 4.95 -18.63
C GLN A 1 1.62 5.08 -17.86
N THR A 2 2.59 4.17 -18.00
CA THR A 2 3.86 4.18 -17.24
C THR A 2 4.73 5.43 -17.43
N GLN A 3 4.77 6.01 -18.65
CA GLN A 3 5.53 7.23 -18.94
C GLN A 3 5.10 8.44 -18.09
N ARG A 4 3.81 8.53 -17.74
CA ARG A 4 3.29 9.63 -16.92
C ARG A 4 3.75 9.50 -15.47
N LEU A 5 3.73 8.29 -14.91
CA LEU A 5 4.20 8.02 -13.55
C LEU A 5 5.69 8.33 -13.40
N ALA A 6 6.51 7.95 -14.39
CA ALA A 6 7.94 8.25 -14.38
C ALA A 6 8.25 9.76 -14.53
N ALA A 7 7.32 10.55 -15.07
CA ALA A 7 7.44 12.00 -15.15
C ALA A 7 7.00 12.71 -13.86
N GLU A 8 6.09 12.09 -13.08
CA GLU A 8 5.52 12.68 -11.86
C GLU A 8 6.20 12.17 -10.57
N PHE A 9 6.86 11.01 -10.62
CA PHE A 9 7.47 10.36 -9.47
C PHE A 9 8.87 9.82 -9.79
N ALA A 10 9.83 10.13 -8.92
CA ALA A 10 11.18 9.57 -8.96
C ALA A 10 11.33 8.46 -7.92
N LEU A 11 11.90 7.31 -8.33
CA LEU A 11 12.32 6.27 -7.38
C LEU A 11 13.49 6.81 -6.54
N VAL A 12 13.36 6.71 -5.23
CA VAL A 12 14.39 7.14 -4.26
C VAL A 12 15.14 5.96 -3.70
N ASP A 13 14.41 4.91 -3.32
CA ASP A 13 14.95 3.69 -2.75
C ASP A 13 13.99 2.53 -2.95
N GLU A 14 14.51 1.31 -2.85
CA GLU A 14 13.72 0.10 -2.85
C GLU A 14 14.07 -0.78 -1.65
N MET A 15 13.03 -1.38 -1.07
CA MET A 15 13.14 -2.49 -0.14
C MET A 15 12.61 -3.72 -0.87
N PRO A 16 13.51 -4.54 -1.46
CA PRO A 16 13.12 -5.77 -2.13
C PRO A 16 12.32 -6.68 -1.20
N PHE A 17 11.70 -7.72 -1.78
CA PHE A 17 10.96 -8.69 -0.98
C PHE A 17 11.84 -9.28 0.12
N ASP A 18 11.34 -9.20 1.34
CA ASP A 18 12.00 -9.70 2.53
C ASP A 18 11.16 -10.82 3.16
N PHE A 19 11.78 -11.94 3.52
CA PHE A 19 11.08 -13.11 4.06
C PHE A 19 10.57 -12.89 5.50
N GLU A 20 11.22 -12.01 6.27
CA GLU A 20 10.75 -11.67 7.62
C GLU A 20 9.47 -10.85 7.55
N ARG A 21 9.45 -9.84 6.67
CA ARG A 21 8.34 -8.90 6.49
C ARG A 21 7.28 -9.35 5.48
N ARG A 22 7.60 -10.30 4.60
CA ARG A 22 6.76 -10.88 3.55
C ARG A 22 6.10 -9.87 2.61
N ARG A 23 6.84 -8.80 2.32
CA ARG A 23 6.40 -7.70 1.45
C ARG A 23 7.61 -7.07 0.77
N MET A 24 7.34 -6.37 -0.32
CA MET A 24 8.29 -5.47 -0.98
C MET A 24 7.75 -4.04 -0.91
N SER A 25 8.65 -3.07 -0.90
CA SER A 25 8.28 -1.66 -0.91
C SER A 25 9.21 -0.82 -1.78
N VAL A 26 8.70 0.31 -2.25
CA VAL A 26 9.50 1.34 -2.91
C VAL A 26 9.23 2.69 -2.25
N VAL A 27 10.26 3.51 -2.17
CA VAL A 27 10.14 4.92 -1.79
C VAL A 27 10.18 5.74 -3.06
N VAL A 28 9.12 6.50 -3.30
CA VAL A 28 9.04 7.45 -4.42
C VAL A 28 8.97 8.87 -3.89
N ARG A 29 9.44 9.82 -4.70
CA ARG A 29 9.32 11.25 -4.44
C ARG A 29 8.52 11.89 -5.56
N ASP A 30 7.50 12.67 -5.19
CA ASP A 30 6.70 13.43 -6.14
C ASP A 30 7.39 14.75 -6.57
N MET A 31 6.74 15.49 -7.48
CA MET A 31 7.23 16.78 -7.96
C MET A 31 7.28 17.89 -6.89
N GLU A 32 6.53 17.73 -5.79
CA GLU A 32 6.55 18.65 -4.64
C GLU A 32 7.64 18.28 -3.62
N GLY A 33 8.39 17.20 -3.87
CA GLY A 33 9.45 16.72 -2.99
C GLY A 33 8.97 15.83 -1.84
N ARG A 34 7.69 15.46 -1.80
CA ARG A 34 7.14 14.57 -0.77
C ARG A 34 7.53 13.13 -1.04
N HIS A 35 7.98 12.45 0.02
CA HIS A 35 8.30 11.02 -0.05
C HIS A 35 7.09 10.17 0.30
N MET A 36 6.82 9.15 -0.50
CA MET A 36 5.77 8.16 -0.29
C MET A 36 6.37 6.76 -0.30
N LEU A 37 5.96 5.94 0.67
CA LEU A 37 6.26 4.52 0.70
C LEU A 37 5.09 3.74 0.09
N ILE A 38 5.34 2.99 -0.97
CA ILE A 38 4.36 2.08 -1.58
C ILE A 38 4.79 0.67 -1.23
N SER A 39 3.88 -0.12 -0.64
CA SER A 39 4.16 -1.49 -0.20
C SER A 39 3.17 -2.48 -0.80
N LYS A 40 3.67 -3.64 -1.21
CA LYS A 40 2.88 -4.75 -1.75
C LYS A 40 3.33 -6.06 -1.13
N GLY A 41 2.37 -6.88 -0.72
CA GLY A 41 2.60 -8.18 -0.11
C GLY A 41 1.33 -9.02 -0.09
N ALA A 42 1.37 -10.13 0.63
CA ALA A 42 0.18 -10.93 0.89
C ALA A 42 -0.85 -10.10 1.67
N VAL A 43 -2.14 -10.32 1.40
CA VAL A 43 -3.24 -9.54 2.02
C VAL A 43 -3.09 -9.52 3.54
N ALA A 44 -2.95 -10.68 4.18
CA ALA A 44 -2.83 -10.76 5.64
C ALA A 44 -1.69 -9.90 6.21
N GLU A 45 -0.52 -9.91 5.56
CA GLU A 45 0.67 -9.16 5.99
C GLU A 45 0.47 -7.65 5.82
N MET A 46 -0.20 -7.24 4.74
CA MET A 46 -0.53 -5.83 4.50
C MET A 46 -1.59 -5.32 5.50
N LEU A 47 -2.64 -6.09 5.77
CA LEU A 47 -3.70 -5.66 6.69
C LEU A 47 -3.20 -5.57 8.13
N ALA A 48 -2.26 -6.42 8.55
CA ALA A 48 -1.70 -6.42 9.90
C ALA A 48 -0.89 -5.14 10.24
N MET A 49 -0.43 -4.39 9.24
CA MET A 49 0.36 -3.15 9.42
C MET A 49 -0.42 -1.87 9.14
N CYS A 50 -1.67 -1.96 8.69
CA CYS A 50 -2.48 -0.79 8.35
C CYS A 50 -3.26 -0.27 9.57
N ALA A 51 -3.19 1.03 9.81
CA ALA A 51 -4.02 1.71 10.82
C ALA A 51 -5.23 2.44 10.22
N HIS A 52 -5.20 2.72 8.91
CA HIS A 52 -6.24 3.44 8.20
C HIS A 52 -6.55 2.79 6.86
N VAL A 53 -7.78 3.00 6.38
CA VAL A 53 -8.23 2.61 5.05
C VAL A 53 -8.71 3.84 4.28
N GLN A 54 -8.27 3.99 3.04
CA GLN A 54 -8.72 5.07 2.17
C GLN A 54 -10.05 4.69 1.53
N THR A 55 -11.08 5.51 1.74
CA THR A 55 -12.40 5.36 1.10
C THR A 55 -12.68 6.54 0.15
N ALA A 56 -13.82 6.50 -0.55
CA ALA A 56 -14.28 7.61 -1.39
C ALA A 56 -14.58 8.88 -0.56
N GLN A 57 -14.90 8.73 0.72
CA GLN A 57 -15.21 9.83 1.64
C GLN A 57 -13.96 10.33 2.39
N GLY A 58 -12.82 9.64 2.25
CA GLY A 58 -11.57 9.97 2.96
C GLY A 58 -10.98 8.78 3.73
N PRO A 59 -9.86 9.00 4.43
CA PRO A 59 -9.27 7.99 5.30
C PRO A 59 -10.18 7.75 6.52
N LEU A 60 -10.40 6.48 6.84
CA LEU A 60 -11.07 6.02 8.07
C LEU A 60 -10.11 5.17 8.89
N GLU A 61 -10.38 5.05 10.19
CA GLU A 61 -9.69 4.05 11.03
C GLU A 61 -9.95 2.65 10.49
N PHE A 62 -8.90 1.82 10.49
CA PHE A 62 -8.99 0.46 10.02
C PHE A 62 -9.36 -0.50 11.15
N ASP A 63 -10.58 -0.31 11.67
CA ASP A 63 -11.13 -1.08 12.77
C ASP A 63 -11.53 -2.52 12.37
N ALA A 64 -12.05 -3.27 13.34
CA ALA A 64 -12.40 -4.68 13.17
C ALA A 64 -13.44 -4.93 12.06
N ASP A 65 -14.44 -4.05 11.92
CA ASP A 65 -15.51 -4.21 10.93
C ASP A 65 -14.94 -4.02 9.52
N ARG A 66 -14.14 -2.96 9.31
CA ARG A 66 -13.51 -2.70 8.01
C ARG A 66 -12.47 -3.77 7.68
N GLN A 67 -11.74 -4.26 8.67
CA GLN A 67 -10.81 -5.38 8.46
C GLN A 67 -11.53 -6.66 8.04
N ALA A 68 -12.72 -6.95 8.60
CA ALA A 68 -13.53 -8.09 8.20
C ALA A 68 -14.03 -7.95 6.75
N GLU A 69 -14.53 -6.77 6.38
CA GLU A 69 -14.98 -6.46 5.02
C GLU A 69 -13.86 -6.68 3.99
N VAL A 70 -12.68 -6.11 4.21
CA VAL A 70 -11.55 -6.25 3.28
C VAL A 70 -11.09 -7.71 3.18
N ARG A 71 -11.10 -8.46 4.30
CA ARG A 71 -10.77 -9.90 4.27
C ARG A 71 -11.78 -10.70 3.47
N GLN A 72 -13.08 -10.39 3.58
CA GLN A 72 -14.12 -11.08 2.81
C GLN A 72 -13.95 -10.81 1.31
N VAL A 73 -13.79 -9.55 0.92
CA VAL A 73 -13.53 -9.19 -0.49
C VAL A 73 -12.29 -9.89 -1.02
N ALA A 74 -11.21 -9.91 -0.24
CA ALA A 74 -9.99 -10.61 -0.63
C ALA A 74 -10.18 -12.13 -0.77
N HIS A 75 -10.99 -12.74 0.09
CA HIS A 75 -11.35 -14.16 -0.02
C HIS A 75 -12.13 -14.44 -1.30
N ASP A 76 -13.11 -13.59 -1.64
CA ASP A 76 -13.99 -13.78 -2.80
C ASP A 76 -13.29 -13.57 -4.17
N LEU A 77 -12.10 -12.98 -4.16
CA LEU A 77 -11.26 -12.76 -5.34
C LEU A 77 -10.23 -13.88 -5.59
N ASN A 78 -10.12 -14.86 -4.70
CA ASN A 78 -9.27 -16.05 -4.87
C ASN A 78 -10.08 -17.26 -5.33
#